data_AF-A0A8X6HZR4-F1
#
_entry.id   AF-A0A8X6HZR4-F1
#
_cell.length_a   1.000
_cell.length_b   1.000
_cell.length_c   1.000
_cell.angle_alpha   90.00
_cell.angle_beta   90.00
_cell.angle_gamma   90.00
#
_symmetry.space_group_name_H-M   'P 1'
#
loop_
_entity.id
_entity.type
_entity.pdbx_description
1 polymer ?
#
loop_
_entity_poly.entity_id
_entity_poly.type
_entity_poly.pdbx_seq_one_letter_code
_entity_poly.pdbx_strand_id
1 'polypeptide(L)'
;MRNCFPDYAHSKQVSTGQTNKVKVYVSFKRIFNCFKNIRFYKRTRTKDDRFNSRVDQKTGYTTHNMLCMPILDVDGEVKGVAQIINKCGGDEPFTDADEKVFSRYLQFCGIGLRNAELYERSELENKRNQVLLDLARMVFEEQSTIEHIVYRIMTHTQSLLQCERCQVLLVDENTKTFSRVFDLDVNDMNAENADARKSPFEGRFPINVGITGYVATTGETLNIPDVLQDDRFDPSVSF
;
A
#
# COMPACT_ATOMS: atom_id res chain seq x y z
N MET A 1 -31.84 23.88 -26.36
CA MET A 1 -31.83 23.78 -24.88
C MET A 1 -32.68 22.59 -24.46
N ARG A 2 -32.05 21.51 -23.97
CA ARG A 2 -32.65 20.50 -23.09
C ARG A 2 -31.51 19.66 -22.51
N ASN A 3 -31.33 19.76 -21.20
CA ASN A 3 -30.46 18.91 -20.39
C ASN A 3 -31.01 17.49 -20.40
N CYS A 4 -30.19 16.50 -20.73
CA CYS A 4 -30.50 15.09 -20.54
C CYS A 4 -29.28 14.38 -19.96
N PHE A 5 -29.10 14.39 -18.63
CA PHE A 5 -28.46 13.30 -17.88
C PHE A 5 -28.95 13.36 -16.42
N PRO A 6 -29.45 12.25 -15.84
CA PRO A 6 -29.65 12.15 -14.40
C PRO A 6 -28.33 11.86 -13.67
N ASP A 7 -28.21 12.45 -12.49
CA ASP A 7 -27.09 12.35 -11.56
C ASP A 7 -26.83 10.92 -11.06
N TYR A 8 -25.66 10.36 -11.34
CA TYR A 8 -25.02 9.34 -10.51
C TYR A 8 -23.49 9.41 -10.66
N ALA A 9 -22.85 10.20 -9.80
CA ALA A 9 -21.53 9.96 -9.21
C ALA A 9 -21.18 11.15 -8.29
N HIS A 10 -20.92 10.88 -7.01
CA HIS A 10 -20.52 11.89 -6.04
C HIS A 10 -19.32 12.71 -6.54
N SER A 11 -19.53 14.01 -6.74
CA SER A 11 -18.49 14.98 -7.09
C SER A 11 -18.22 15.86 -5.88
N LYS A 12 -16.95 15.99 -5.49
CA LYS A 12 -16.50 17.22 -4.80
C LYS A 12 -16.26 18.25 -5.90
N GLN A 13 -17.10 19.29 -5.90
CA GLN A 13 -16.93 20.45 -6.77
C GLN A 13 -15.86 21.37 -6.19
N VAL A 14 -14.86 21.72 -7.01
CA VAL A 14 -14.14 22.98 -6.87
C VAL A 14 -14.41 23.75 -8.17
N SER A 15 -15.00 24.94 -8.02
CA SER A 15 -15.36 25.83 -9.11
C SER A 15 -14.14 26.65 -9.56
N THR A 16 -13.99 26.84 -10.87
CA THR A 16 -13.49 28.09 -11.50
C THR A 16 -13.57 27.96 -13.02
N GLY A 17 -13.99 29.05 -13.68
CA GLY A 17 -13.52 29.49 -15.00
C GLY A 17 -13.96 28.70 -16.24
N GLN A 18 -14.66 29.38 -17.15
CA GLN A 18 -14.90 28.94 -18.53
C GLN A 18 -13.61 28.50 -19.24
N THR A 19 -13.61 27.29 -19.81
CA THR A 19 -12.86 26.89 -21.02
C THR A 19 -13.35 25.51 -21.48
N ASN A 20 -13.30 25.27 -22.80
CA ASN A 20 -13.80 24.08 -23.49
C ASN A 20 -13.60 22.76 -22.71
N LYS A 21 -14.71 22.18 -22.23
CA LYS A 21 -14.70 20.94 -21.46
C LYS A 21 -14.50 19.73 -22.39
N VAL A 22 -13.26 19.27 -22.52
CA VAL A 22 -12.97 17.91 -22.99
C VAL A 22 -13.18 16.97 -21.80
N LYS A 23 -14.24 16.16 -21.84
CA LYS A 23 -14.46 15.10 -20.83
C LYS A 23 -13.53 13.94 -21.15
N VAL A 24 -12.43 13.81 -20.40
CA VAL A 24 -11.53 12.65 -20.48
C VAL A 24 -12.04 11.58 -19.52
N TYR A 25 -12.47 10.44 -20.06
CA TYR A 25 -12.81 9.25 -19.28
C TYR A 25 -11.55 8.39 -19.14
N VAL A 26 -10.97 8.33 -17.94
CA VAL A 26 -9.89 7.39 -17.62
C VAL A 26 -10.52 6.17 -16.94
N SER A 27 -10.68 5.08 -17.67
CA SER A 27 -11.19 3.82 -17.11
C SER A 27 -10.01 2.94 -16.67
N PHE A 28 -9.73 2.92 -15.37
CA PHE A 28 -8.78 1.98 -14.77
C PHE A 28 -9.47 0.65 -14.48
N LYS A 29 -9.29 -0.32 -15.39
CA LYS A 29 -9.16 -1.78 -15.16
C LYS A 29 -9.64 -2.55 -16.39
N ARG A 30 -8.78 -3.45 -16.88
CA ARG A 30 -8.99 -4.49 -17.94
C ARG A 30 -8.60 -4.17 -19.38
N ILE A 31 -7.43 -3.55 -19.61
CA ILE A 31 -6.80 -3.64 -20.94
C ILE A 31 -5.30 -3.99 -20.84
N PHE A 32 -4.85 -4.77 -19.86
CA PHE A 32 -3.40 -5.08 -19.77
C PHE A 32 -2.89 -6.07 -20.84
N ASN A 33 -3.74 -6.93 -21.42
CA ASN A 33 -3.28 -8.02 -22.29
C ASN A 33 -3.26 -7.75 -23.81
N CYS A 34 -3.64 -6.56 -24.29
CA CYS A 34 -3.68 -6.27 -25.74
C CYS A 34 -2.47 -5.51 -26.29
N PHE A 35 -1.53 -5.05 -25.44
CA PHE A 35 -0.67 -3.93 -25.81
C PHE A 35 0.75 -4.26 -26.27
N LYS A 36 1.12 -5.53 -26.48
CA LYS A 36 2.48 -5.80 -26.95
C LYS A 36 2.77 -5.38 -28.40
N ASN A 37 1.75 -5.08 -29.23
CA ASN A 37 1.95 -4.58 -30.60
C ASN A 37 0.69 -3.92 -31.18
N ILE A 38 0.40 -2.65 -30.88
CA ILE A 38 -0.67 -1.91 -31.58
C ILE A 38 -0.08 -0.74 -32.35
N ARG A 39 0.12 -0.94 -33.66
CA ARG A 39 0.16 0.15 -34.64
C ARG A 39 -1.26 0.70 -34.81
N PHE A 40 -1.36 2.03 -34.91
CA PHE A 40 -2.57 2.83 -35.10
C PHE A 40 -3.39 2.33 -36.30
N TYR A 41 -4.70 2.08 -36.09
CA TYR A 41 -5.59 1.64 -37.17
C TYR A 41 -6.38 2.82 -37.73
N LYS A 42 -6.02 3.20 -38.96
CA LYS A 42 -6.64 4.25 -39.79
C LYS A 42 -7.98 3.83 -40.41
N ARG A 43 -8.81 2.97 -39.79
CA ARG A 43 -9.99 2.38 -40.47
C ARG A 43 -11.30 2.38 -39.65
N THR A 44 -12.36 2.65 -40.39
CA THR A 44 -13.78 2.74 -40.03
C THR A 44 -14.34 1.52 -39.28
N ARG A 45 -15.29 1.81 -38.38
CA ARG A 45 -16.19 0.99 -37.51
C ARG A 45 -16.37 -0.52 -37.75
N THR A 46 -16.21 -1.05 -38.96
CA THR A 46 -16.67 -2.40 -39.34
C THR A 46 -15.58 -3.47 -39.47
N LYS A 47 -14.31 -3.19 -39.12
CA LYS A 47 -13.20 -4.11 -39.40
C LYS A 47 -12.21 -4.37 -38.26
N ASP A 48 -12.43 -3.85 -37.05
CA ASP A 48 -11.53 -4.16 -35.91
C ASP A 48 -12.17 -5.22 -35.00
N ASP A 49 -11.58 -6.42 -35.00
CA ASP A 49 -12.03 -7.58 -34.20
C ASP A 49 -11.96 -7.34 -32.69
N ARG A 50 -11.22 -6.31 -32.24
CA ARG A 50 -11.07 -5.97 -30.82
C ARG A 50 -12.16 -5.02 -30.33
N PHE A 51 -12.99 -4.47 -31.21
CA PHE A 51 -14.04 -3.54 -30.82
C PHE A 51 -15.21 -4.27 -30.14
N ASN A 52 -15.59 -3.82 -28.94
CA ASN A 52 -16.71 -4.38 -28.19
C ASN A 52 -17.95 -3.47 -28.25
N SER A 53 -18.89 -3.81 -29.12
CA SER A 53 -20.12 -3.04 -29.33
C SER A 53 -21.12 -3.10 -28.16
N ARG A 54 -20.90 -3.94 -27.14
CA ARG A 54 -21.83 -4.05 -25.99
C ARG A 54 -21.90 -2.76 -25.17
N VAL A 55 -20.81 -1.99 -25.12
CA VAL A 55 -20.78 -0.72 -24.39
C VAL A 55 -21.63 0.33 -25.11
N ASP A 56 -21.50 0.43 -26.43
CA ASP A 56 -22.35 1.28 -27.28
C ASP A 56 -23.83 0.91 -27.14
N GLN A 57 -24.16 -0.39 -27.21
CA GLN A 57 -25.53 -0.88 -27.04
C GLN A 57 -26.15 -0.51 -25.68
N LYS A 58 -25.36 -0.58 -24.59
CA LYS A 58 -25.83 -0.26 -23.24
C LYS A 58 -25.96 1.25 -23.00
N THR A 59 -25.10 2.05 -23.61
CA THR A 59 -25.02 3.49 -23.39
C THR A 59 -25.85 4.31 -24.38
N GLY A 60 -26.29 3.69 -25.48
CA GLY A 60 -26.93 4.38 -26.61
C GLY A 60 -25.96 5.27 -27.40
N TYR A 61 -24.67 5.25 -27.06
CA TYR A 61 -23.62 5.98 -27.76
C TYR A 61 -23.19 5.21 -29.00
N THR A 62 -22.91 5.92 -30.09
CA THR A 62 -22.43 5.30 -31.34
C THR A 62 -20.99 5.72 -31.60
N THR A 63 -20.06 4.78 -31.49
CA THR A 63 -18.65 5.00 -31.77
C THR A 63 -18.37 4.84 -33.27
N HIS A 64 -17.84 5.89 -33.92
CA HIS A 64 -17.51 5.89 -35.35
C HIS A 64 -16.02 6.13 -35.62
N ASN A 65 -15.31 6.90 -34.79
CA ASN A 65 -13.85 7.01 -34.82
C ASN A 65 -13.28 7.09 -33.40
N MET A 66 -12.04 6.64 -33.21
CA MET A 66 -11.39 6.58 -31.90
C MET A 66 -9.88 6.72 -32.07
N LEU A 67 -9.24 7.46 -31.17
CA LEU A 67 -7.80 7.54 -31.04
C LEU A 67 -7.40 7.18 -29.61
N CYS A 68 -6.57 6.15 -29.46
CA CYS A 68 -6.08 5.67 -28.17
C CYS A 68 -4.56 5.77 -28.14
N MET A 69 -4.02 6.34 -27.07
CA MET A 69 -2.58 6.52 -26.87
C MET A 69 -2.19 6.22 -25.42
N PRO A 70 -1.00 5.65 -25.18
CA PRO A 70 -0.50 5.45 -23.83
C PRO A 70 -0.11 6.80 -23.20
N ILE A 71 -0.29 6.90 -21.88
CA ILE A 71 0.30 7.94 -21.05
C ILE A 71 1.61 7.38 -20.52
N LEU A 72 2.72 7.98 -20.93
CA LEU A 72 4.07 7.53 -20.57
C LEU A 72 4.64 8.46 -19.51
N ASP A 73 5.39 7.93 -18.55
CA ASP A 73 6.23 8.76 -17.69
C ASP A 73 7.58 9.13 -18.36
N VAL A 74 8.44 9.80 -17.59
CA VAL A 74 9.76 10.26 -18.04
C VAL A 74 10.72 9.10 -18.37
N ASP A 75 10.49 7.92 -17.78
CA ASP A 75 11.28 6.72 -18.02
C ASP A 75 10.75 5.91 -19.21
N GLY A 76 9.62 6.35 -19.79
CA GLY A 76 8.94 5.67 -20.89
C GLY A 76 7.97 4.57 -20.45
N GLU A 77 7.70 4.46 -19.13
CA GLU A 77 6.79 3.46 -18.58
C GLU A 77 5.33 3.87 -18.77
N VAL A 78 4.46 2.89 -19.08
CA VAL A 78 3.04 3.15 -19.31
C VAL A 78 2.33 3.33 -17.96
N LYS A 79 1.96 4.58 -17.65
CA LYS A 79 1.18 4.94 -16.45
C LYS A 79 -0.33 4.90 -16.67
N GLY A 80 -0.78 4.90 -17.92
CA GLY A 80 -2.19 4.82 -18.25
C GLY A 80 -2.45 4.80 -19.74
N VAL A 81 -3.73 4.84 -20.11
CA VAL A 81 -4.17 4.94 -21.50
C VAL A 81 -5.21 6.04 -21.60
N ALA A 82 -5.03 6.94 -22.56
CA ALA A 82 -6.01 7.95 -22.90
C ALA A 82 -6.69 7.57 -24.21
N GLN A 83 -8.02 7.73 -24.23
CA GLN A 83 -8.83 7.51 -25.42
C GLN A 83 -9.67 8.75 -25.69
N ILE A 84 -9.73 9.15 -26.96
CA ILE A 84 -10.67 10.13 -27.47
C ILE A 84 -11.53 9.47 -28.54
N ILE A 85 -12.83 9.77 -28.52
CA ILE A 85 -13.84 9.09 -29.33
C ILE A 85 -14.65 10.16 -30.06
N ASN A 86 -14.92 9.91 -31.34
CA ASN A 86 -15.77 10.71 -32.21
C ASN A 86 -15.32 12.17 -32.34
N LYS A 87 -14.41 12.43 -33.29
CA LYS A 87 -13.99 13.77 -33.68
C LYS A 87 -15.21 14.63 -34.04
N CYS A 88 -15.32 15.81 -33.42
CA CYS A 88 -16.38 16.76 -33.70
C CYS A 88 -16.16 17.43 -35.06
N GLY A 89 -17.25 17.72 -35.79
CA GLY A 89 -17.20 18.49 -37.04
C GLY A 89 -17.44 17.69 -38.33
N GLY A 90 -17.72 16.39 -38.24
CA GLY A 90 -18.08 15.53 -39.37
C GLY A 90 -17.67 14.08 -39.12
N ASP A 91 -17.89 13.21 -40.11
CA ASP A 91 -17.47 11.80 -40.07
C ASP A 91 -15.97 11.59 -40.38
N GLU A 92 -15.17 12.66 -40.37
CA GLU A 92 -13.74 12.58 -40.65
C GLU A 92 -12.97 11.87 -39.52
N PRO A 93 -12.00 11.00 -39.87
CA PRO A 93 -11.14 10.36 -38.87
C PRO A 93 -10.16 11.36 -38.24
N PHE A 94 -9.55 10.96 -37.12
CA PHE A 94 -8.41 11.69 -36.56
C PHE A 94 -7.25 11.71 -37.56
N THR A 95 -6.61 12.87 -37.65
CA THR A 95 -5.50 13.14 -38.57
C THR A 95 -4.15 12.97 -37.86
N ASP A 96 -3.07 12.83 -38.63
CA ASP A 96 -1.71 12.77 -38.08
C ASP A 96 -1.33 14.05 -37.29
N ALA A 97 -1.99 15.18 -37.56
CA ALA A 97 -1.86 16.40 -36.78
C ALA A 97 -2.54 16.29 -35.40
N ASP A 98 -3.74 15.71 -35.36
CA ASP A 98 -4.45 15.43 -34.10
C ASP A 98 -3.63 14.46 -33.23
N GLU A 99 -3.03 13.43 -33.83
CA GLU A 99 -2.15 12.50 -33.14
C GLU A 99 -0.95 13.20 -32.49
N LYS A 100 -0.29 14.12 -33.21
CA LYS A 100 0.86 14.86 -32.66
C LYS A 100 0.47 15.79 -31.52
N VAL A 101 -0.68 16.46 -31.62
CA VAL A 101 -1.18 17.33 -30.54
C VAL A 101 -1.54 16.50 -29.31
N PHE A 102 -2.25 15.39 -29.51
CA PHE A 102 -2.66 14.51 -28.43
C PHE A 102 -1.46 13.88 -27.74
N SER A 103 -0.48 13.38 -28.49
CA SER A 103 0.77 12.83 -27.96
C SER A 103 1.53 13.83 -27.07
N ARG A 104 1.68 15.08 -27.51
CA ARG A 104 2.32 16.13 -26.71
C ARG A 104 1.57 16.44 -25.43
N TYR A 105 0.24 16.42 -25.48
CA TYR A 105 -0.58 16.63 -24.28
C TYR A 105 -0.40 15.49 -23.27
N LEU A 106 -0.38 14.24 -23.73
CA LEU A 106 -0.22 13.07 -22.85
C LEU A 106 1.16 13.00 -22.18
N GLN A 107 2.21 13.57 -22.80
CA GLN A 107 3.52 13.72 -22.15
C GLN A 107 3.42 14.54 -20.86
N PHE A 108 2.68 15.65 -20.87
CA PHE A 108 2.44 16.45 -19.66
C PHE A 108 1.60 15.69 -18.62
N CYS A 109 0.58 14.95 -19.07
CA CYS A 109 -0.24 14.13 -18.19
C CYS A 109 0.59 13.05 -17.46
N GLY A 110 1.57 12.45 -18.14
CA GLY A 110 2.45 11.44 -17.55
C GLY A 110 3.26 11.97 -16.37
N ILE A 111 3.82 13.18 -16.52
CA ILE A 111 4.55 13.87 -15.44
C ILE A 111 3.63 14.14 -14.25
N GLY A 112 2.43 14.68 -14.51
CA GLY A 112 1.46 14.97 -13.46
C GLY A 112 1.01 13.72 -12.69
N LEU A 113 0.76 12.63 -13.42
CA LEU A 113 0.34 11.36 -12.82
C LEU A 113 1.47 10.74 -11.98
N ARG A 114 2.72 10.82 -12.44
CA ARG A 114 3.88 10.37 -11.68
C ARG A 114 4.05 11.15 -10.38
N ASN A 115 3.91 12.47 -10.43
CA ASN A 115 4.02 13.31 -9.23
C ASN A 115 2.91 13.02 -8.22
N ALA A 116 1.68 12.79 -8.68
CA ALA A 116 0.56 12.41 -7.81
C ALA A 116 0.81 11.05 -7.13
N GLU A 117 1.27 10.04 -7.88
CA GLU A 117 1.65 8.72 -7.35
C GLU A 117 2.76 8.82 -6.29
N LEU A 118 3.79 9.62 -6.56
CA LEU A 118 4.90 9.85 -5.62
C LEU A 118 4.41 10.53 -4.34
N TYR A 119 3.53 11.54 -4.47
CA TYR A 119 2.96 12.24 -3.34
C TYR A 119 2.09 11.32 -2.47
N GLU A 120 1.19 10.55 -3.08
CA GLU A 120 0.35 9.58 -2.35
C GLU A 120 1.19 8.54 -1.58
N ARG A 121 2.27 8.04 -2.21
CA ARG A 121 3.18 7.10 -1.56
C ARG A 121 3.92 7.76 -0.39
N SER A 122 4.44 8.96 -0.57
CA SER A 122 5.10 9.72 0.50
C SER A 122 4.17 9.96 1.69
N GLU A 123 2.91 10.30 1.42
CA GLU A 123 1.90 10.52 2.47
C GLU A 123 1.59 9.22 3.24
N LEU A 124 1.53 8.08 2.55
CA LEU A 124 1.33 6.79 3.20
C LEU A 124 2.52 6.43 4.11
N GLU A 125 3.75 6.66 3.64
CA GLU A 125 4.96 6.43 4.44
C GLU A 125 5.00 7.36 5.66
N ASN A 126 4.66 8.65 5.48
CA ASN A 126 4.55 9.59 6.59
C ASN A 126 3.50 9.15 7.61
N LYS A 127 2.33 8.69 7.17
CA LYS A 127 1.30 8.14 8.07
C LYS A 127 1.78 6.92 8.84
N ARG A 128 2.50 6.01 8.17
CA ARG A 128 3.10 4.84 8.84
C ARG A 128 4.08 5.28 9.94
N ASN A 129 4.92 6.27 9.65
CA ASN A 129 5.87 6.79 10.63
C ASN A 129 5.18 7.53 11.78
N GLN A 130 4.10 8.27 11.52
CA GLN A 130 3.32 8.92 12.57
C GLN A 130 2.70 7.90 13.53
N VAL A 131 2.10 6.83 13.03
CA VAL A 131 1.59 5.74 13.88
C VAL A 131 2.69 5.17 14.77
N LEU A 132 3.89 4.93 14.23
CA LEU A 132 5.03 4.44 15.03
C LEU A 132 5.42 5.43 16.15
N LEU A 133 5.46 6.72 15.85
CA LEU A 133 5.79 7.76 16.83
C LEU A 133 4.70 7.91 17.91
N ASP A 134 3.42 7.82 17.53
CA ASP A 134 2.31 7.86 18.47
C ASP A 134 2.35 6.65 19.41
N LEU A 135 2.68 5.45 18.90
CA LEU A 135 2.90 4.26 19.72
C LEU A 135 4.05 4.47 20.71
N ALA A 136 5.17 5.05 20.26
CA ALA A 136 6.30 5.34 21.14
C ALA A 136 5.95 6.37 22.22
N ARG A 137 5.27 7.46 21.88
CA ARG A 137 4.82 8.48 22.84
C ARG A 137 3.89 7.90 23.88
N MET A 138 2.91 7.10 23.43
CA MET A 138 2.06 6.36 24.30
C MET A 138 2.92 5.62 25.33
N VAL A 139 3.90 4.79 24.92
CA VAL A 139 4.75 4.00 25.84
C VAL A 139 5.43 4.86 26.93
N PHE A 140 5.82 6.10 26.64
CA PHE A 140 6.63 6.94 27.54
C PHE A 140 5.88 8.04 28.30
N GLU A 141 4.63 8.39 27.93
CA GLU A 141 3.91 9.53 28.52
C GLU A 141 3.30 9.27 29.91
N GLU A 142 3.03 8.02 30.28
CA GLU A 142 2.50 7.70 31.61
C GLU A 142 3.63 7.47 32.63
N GLN A 143 3.43 7.96 33.87
CA GLN A 143 4.24 7.56 35.04
C GLN A 143 3.90 6.09 35.38
N SER A 144 4.34 5.19 34.51
CA SER A 144 4.02 3.77 34.57
C SER A 144 5.14 2.98 35.23
N THR A 145 4.78 1.95 35.98
CA THR A 145 5.76 0.97 36.48
C THR A 145 6.41 0.25 35.29
N ILE A 146 7.60 -0.33 35.49
CA ILE A 146 8.33 -1.04 34.43
C ILE A 146 7.50 -2.18 33.81
N GLU A 147 6.63 -2.83 34.59
CA GLU A 147 5.74 -3.88 34.11
C GLU A 147 4.74 -3.34 33.08
N HIS A 148 4.13 -2.18 33.36
CA HIS A 148 3.20 -1.54 32.44
C HIS A 148 3.89 -1.09 31.15
N ILE A 149 5.09 -0.50 31.24
CA ILE A 149 5.86 -0.10 30.06
C ILE A 149 6.20 -1.32 29.20
N VAL A 150 6.71 -2.39 29.81
CA VAL A 150 7.07 -3.62 29.10
C VAL A 150 5.85 -4.26 28.43
N TYR A 151 4.73 -4.39 29.14
CA TYR A 151 3.50 -4.96 28.58
C TYR A 151 3.00 -4.17 27.36
N ARG A 152 3.12 -2.84 27.41
CA ARG A 152 2.73 -1.97 26.30
C ARG A 152 3.66 -2.07 25.11
N ILE A 153 4.97 -2.14 25.34
CA ILE A 153 5.95 -2.42 24.28
C ILE A 153 5.60 -3.74 23.58
N MET A 154 5.32 -4.80 24.35
CA MET A 154 4.99 -6.12 23.80
C MET A 154 3.68 -6.08 23.00
N THR A 155 2.62 -5.49 23.57
CA THR A 155 1.32 -5.34 22.92
C THR A 155 1.43 -4.61 21.58
N HIS A 156 2.14 -3.47 21.57
CA HIS A 156 2.33 -2.69 20.36
C HIS A 156 3.22 -3.41 19.34
N THR A 157 4.30 -4.05 19.79
CA THR A 157 5.20 -4.82 18.92
C THR A 157 4.47 -5.98 18.25
N GLN A 158 3.63 -6.70 19.00
CA GLN A 158 2.83 -7.81 18.49
C GLN A 158 1.85 -7.34 17.40
N SER A 159 1.18 -6.20 17.61
CA SER A 159 0.28 -5.60 16.62
C SER A 159 1.02 -5.08 15.38
N LEU A 160 2.19 -4.46 15.54
CA LEU A 160 2.98 -3.90 14.45
C LEU A 160 3.68 -4.96 13.59
N LEU A 161 4.23 -5.99 14.22
CA LEU A 161 5.00 -7.05 13.55
C LEU A 161 4.15 -8.27 13.20
N GLN A 162 2.90 -8.33 13.68
CA GLN A 162 1.97 -9.44 13.47
C GLN A 162 2.56 -10.80 13.86
N CYS A 163 3.27 -10.85 15.01
CA CYS A 163 3.84 -12.09 15.52
C CYS A 163 2.87 -12.80 16.50
N GLU A 164 3.00 -14.12 16.62
CA GLU A 164 2.12 -14.92 17.49
C GLU A 164 2.45 -14.73 18.98
N ARG A 165 3.74 -14.61 19.32
CA ARG A 165 4.23 -14.48 20.70
C ARG A 165 5.32 -13.41 20.77
N CYS A 166 5.36 -12.65 21.87
CA CYS A 166 6.36 -11.62 22.12
C CYS A 166 6.88 -11.77 23.55
N GLN A 167 8.20 -11.67 23.73
CA GLN A 167 8.85 -11.82 25.03
C GLN A 167 9.84 -10.69 25.31
N VAL A 168 9.89 -10.24 26.56
CA VAL A 168 10.87 -9.27 27.06
C VAL A 168 11.50 -9.81 28.34
N LEU A 169 12.83 -9.95 28.34
CA LEU A 169 13.60 -10.47 29.47
C LEU A 169 14.42 -9.32 30.08
N LEU A 170 14.19 -9.03 31.36
CA LEU A 170 14.93 -8.00 32.09
C LEU A 170 16.15 -8.59 32.78
N VAL A 171 17.33 -8.01 32.50
CA VAL A 171 18.59 -8.41 33.11
C VAL A 171 18.79 -7.72 34.46
N ASP A 172 19.21 -8.48 35.48
CA ASP A 172 19.79 -7.96 36.70
C ASP A 172 21.32 -7.96 36.57
N GLU A 173 21.90 -6.76 36.49
CA GLU A 173 23.34 -6.58 36.27
C GLU A 173 24.19 -7.08 37.44
N ASN A 174 23.66 -7.06 38.67
CA ASN A 174 24.40 -7.47 39.86
C ASN A 174 24.56 -8.99 39.90
N THR A 175 23.51 -9.71 39.53
CA THR A 175 23.51 -11.18 39.55
C THR A 175 23.84 -11.80 38.20
N LYS A 176 23.90 -11.01 37.12
CA LYS A 176 24.05 -11.48 35.74
C LYS A 176 23.03 -12.58 35.40
N THR A 177 21.78 -12.36 35.81
CA THR A 177 20.64 -13.23 35.51
C THR A 177 19.53 -12.48 34.81
N PHE A 178 18.72 -13.17 34.01
CA PHE A 178 17.39 -12.70 33.67
C PHE A 178 16.55 -12.76 34.94
N SER A 179 16.07 -11.62 35.41
CA SER A 179 15.34 -11.49 36.69
C SER A 179 13.83 -11.60 36.51
N ARG A 180 13.33 -11.10 35.39
CA ARG A 180 11.90 -11.08 35.05
C ARG A 180 11.72 -11.36 33.58
N VAL A 181 10.82 -12.29 33.28
CA VAL A 181 10.45 -12.67 31.92
C VAL A 181 8.99 -12.30 31.70
N PHE A 182 8.76 -11.38 30.78
CA PHE A 182 7.43 -11.02 30.30
C PHE A 182 7.15 -11.81 29.04
N ASP A 183 5.99 -12.46 28.99
CA ASP A 183 5.56 -13.29 27.89
C ASP A 183 4.12 -12.95 27.51
N LEU A 184 3.87 -12.72 26.22
CA LEU A 184 2.60 -12.30 25.67
C LEU A 184 2.26 -13.10 24.42
N ASP A 185 1.16 -13.83 24.47
CA ASP A 185 0.60 -14.60 23.35
C ASP A 185 -0.56 -13.84 22.68
N VAL A 186 -0.78 -14.06 21.38
CA VAL A 186 -1.90 -13.41 20.64
C VAL A 186 -3.25 -13.70 21.29
N ASN A 187 -3.40 -14.86 21.93
CA ASN A 187 -4.64 -15.23 22.61
C ASN A 187 -4.87 -14.44 23.91
N ASP A 188 -3.82 -13.89 24.53
CA ASP A 188 -3.94 -13.07 25.75
C ASP A 188 -4.62 -11.70 25.50
N MET A 189 -4.69 -11.27 24.23
CA MET A 189 -5.41 -10.08 23.78
C MET A 189 -6.94 -10.28 23.70
N ASN A 190 -7.39 -11.53 23.56
CA ASN A 190 -8.79 -11.88 23.32
C ASN A 190 -9.55 -12.28 24.59
N ALA A 191 -8.88 -12.44 25.72
CA ALA A 191 -9.47 -13.03 26.91
C ALA A 191 -10.15 -11.99 27.80
N GLU A 192 -11.45 -12.20 28.05
CA GLU A 192 -12.21 -11.67 29.20
C GLU A 192 -11.64 -12.11 30.57
N ASN A 193 -10.53 -12.86 30.59
CA ASN A 193 -9.84 -13.40 31.76
C ASN A 193 -8.44 -12.80 31.91
N ALA A 194 -8.37 -11.55 32.37
CA ALA A 194 -7.10 -10.92 32.76
C ALA A 194 -6.35 -11.68 33.88
N ASP A 195 -7.06 -12.51 34.65
CA ASP A 195 -6.54 -13.34 35.75
C ASP A 195 -5.78 -14.61 35.31
N ALA A 196 -5.77 -14.96 34.02
CA ALA A 196 -5.01 -16.10 33.51
C ALA A 196 -3.55 -15.76 33.14
N ARG A 197 -3.17 -14.47 33.19
CA ARG A 197 -1.83 -14.00 32.82
C ARG A 197 -0.82 -14.48 33.87
N LYS A 198 0.04 -15.43 33.51
CA LYS A 198 1.13 -15.94 34.36
C LYS A 198 2.41 -15.09 34.32
N SER A 199 2.32 -13.88 33.76
CA SER A 199 3.44 -12.96 33.50
C SER A 199 3.34 -11.71 34.41
N PRO A 200 4.47 -11.16 34.92
CA PRO A 200 5.83 -11.64 34.69
C PRO A 200 6.14 -12.90 35.49
N PHE A 201 6.88 -13.82 34.86
CA PHE A 201 7.50 -14.93 35.55
C PHE A 201 8.79 -14.44 36.20
N GLU A 202 8.90 -14.58 37.52
CA GLU A 202 10.17 -14.41 38.24
C GLU A 202 10.96 -15.71 38.15
N GLY A 203 11.85 -15.80 37.17
CA GLY A 203 12.75 -16.93 36.98
C GLY A 203 14.17 -16.43 36.80
N ARG A 204 15.07 -16.77 37.74
CA ARG A 204 16.49 -16.40 37.68
C ARG A 204 17.26 -17.40 36.84
N PHE A 205 17.52 -17.06 35.58
CA PHE A 205 18.37 -17.86 34.70
C PHE A 205 19.63 -17.08 34.29
N PRO A 206 20.80 -17.70 34.17
CA PRO A 206 22.02 -17.02 33.76
C PRO A 206 21.90 -16.37 32.36
N ILE A 207 22.47 -15.18 32.18
CA ILE A 207 22.41 -14.45 30.90
C ILE A 207 23.26 -15.03 29.78
N ASN A 208 23.93 -16.16 29.98
CA ASN A 208 24.85 -16.77 29.00
C ASN A 208 24.30 -18.06 28.39
N VAL A 209 23.01 -18.34 28.55
CA VAL A 209 22.37 -19.58 28.11
C VAL A 209 21.43 -19.31 26.93
N GLY A 210 21.50 -20.18 25.91
CA GLY A 210 20.63 -20.14 24.73
C GLY A 210 20.79 -18.89 23.86
N ILE A 211 19.81 -18.70 22.97
CA ILE A 211 19.77 -17.59 22.01
C ILE A 211 19.68 -16.23 22.72
N THR A 212 18.81 -16.13 23.73
CA THR A 212 18.63 -14.89 24.51
C THR A 212 19.92 -14.51 25.24
N GLY A 213 20.67 -15.51 25.72
CA GLY A 213 21.96 -15.26 26.37
C GLY A 213 23.06 -14.80 25.42
N TYR A 214 23.10 -15.32 24.19
CA TYR A 214 24.01 -14.81 23.15
C TYR A 214 23.77 -13.32 22.90
N VAL A 215 22.51 -12.91 22.71
CA VAL A 215 22.16 -11.51 22.48
C VAL A 215 22.47 -10.65 23.72
N ALA A 216 22.19 -11.13 24.92
CA ALA A 216 22.46 -10.41 26.17
C ALA A 216 23.96 -10.18 26.44
N THR A 217 24.82 -11.12 26.03
CA THR A 217 26.27 -11.03 26.25
C THR A 217 27.01 -10.27 25.15
N THR A 218 26.59 -10.41 23.89
CA THR A 218 27.24 -9.76 22.74
C THR A 218 26.68 -8.36 22.44
N GLY A 219 25.40 -8.13 22.74
CA GLY A 219 24.68 -6.92 22.33
C GLY A 219 24.34 -6.87 20.84
N GLU A 220 24.57 -7.96 20.10
CA GLU A 220 24.31 -8.03 18.65
C GLU A 220 22.90 -8.53 18.35
N THR A 221 22.24 -7.89 17.38
CA THR A 221 20.95 -8.34 16.85
C THR A 221 21.11 -9.67 16.12
N LEU A 222 20.25 -10.63 16.44
CA LEU A 222 20.24 -11.94 15.80
C LEU A 222 18.89 -12.20 15.12
N ASN A 223 18.93 -12.51 13.83
CA ASN A 223 17.77 -12.93 13.04
C ASN A 223 17.98 -14.38 12.58
N ILE A 224 17.14 -15.30 13.07
CA ILE A 224 17.25 -16.74 12.81
C ILE A 224 16.06 -17.17 11.93
N PRO A 225 16.29 -17.51 10.65
CA PRO A 225 15.22 -17.95 9.76
C PRO A 225 14.59 -19.29 10.16
N ASP A 226 15.38 -20.20 10.72
CA ASP A 226 14.94 -21.51 11.22
C ASP A 226 15.69 -21.83 12.52
N VAL A 227 14.96 -21.83 13.64
CA VAL A 227 15.52 -21.99 14.98
C VAL A 227 16.05 -23.41 15.23
N LEU A 228 15.47 -24.42 14.57
CA LEU A 228 15.86 -25.82 14.78
C LEU A 228 17.23 -26.16 14.18
N GLN A 229 17.74 -25.29 13.31
CA GLN A 229 19.07 -25.43 12.69
C GLN A 229 20.14 -24.59 13.37
N ASP A 230 19.79 -23.81 14.40
CA ASP A 230 20.77 -22.99 15.13
C ASP A 230 21.37 -23.78 16.29
N ASP A 231 22.70 -23.97 16.29
CA ASP A 231 23.42 -24.71 17.33
C ASP A 231 23.29 -24.07 18.73
N ARG A 232 22.89 -22.79 18.81
CA ARG A 232 22.67 -22.07 20.07
C ARG A 232 21.25 -22.24 20.60
N PHE A 233 20.35 -22.86 19.82
CA PHE A 233 19.00 -23.14 20.27
C PHE A 233 19.00 -24.31 21.27
N ASP A 234 18.49 -24.04 22.47
CA ASP A 234 18.30 -25.07 23.50
C ASP A 234 16.80 -25.13 23.86
N PRO A 235 16.10 -26.23 23.48
CA PRO A 235 14.68 -26.41 23.77
C PRO A 235 14.35 -26.46 25.27
N SER A 236 15.32 -26.78 26.14
CA SER A 236 15.09 -26.93 27.58
C SER A 236 14.98 -25.60 28.33
N VAL A 237 15.48 -24.53 27.72
CA VAL A 237 15.44 -23.14 28.23
C VAL A 237 14.58 -22.22 27.37
N SER A 238 14.03 -22.73 26.27
CA SER A 238 13.16 -21.99 25.37
C SER A 238 11.70 -22.14 25.85
N PHE A 239 11.09 -21.01 26.25
CA PHE A 239 9.75 -20.93 26.85
C PHE A 239 8.60 -21.02 25.84
#